data_AF-A0A951BYZ5-F1
#
_entry.id   AF-A0A951BYZ5-F1
#
_cell.length_a   1.000
_cell.length_b   1.000
_cell.length_c   1.000
_cell.angle_alpha   90.00
_cell.angle_beta   90.00
_cell.angle_gamma   90.00
#
_symmetry.space_group_name_H-M   'P 1'
#
loop_
_entity.id
_entity.type
_entity.pdbx_description
1 polymer ?
#
loop_
_entity_poly.entity_id
_entity_poly.type
_entity_poly.pdbx_seq_one_letter_code
_entity_poly.pdbx_strand_id
1 'polypeptide(L)'
;CWMARGLARTMLVYWCAGREDPPLPNAVYIEDLYQLACWLAKARLYVGNDSGVTHLAAAVGTPVLALFGATDPGIWAPRGAHVRIARWGAAGGMMS
;
A
#
# COMPACT_ATOMS: atom_id res chain seq x y z
N CYS A 1 8.78 7.57 -7.37
CA CYS A 1 9.92 7.30 -6.46
C CYS A 1 10.81 6.17 -7.02
N TRP A 2 12.00 5.92 -6.45
CA TRP A 2 12.93 4.87 -6.92
C TRP A 2 12.32 3.48 -6.91
N MET A 3 11.59 3.12 -5.85
CA MET A 3 10.90 1.83 -5.74
C MET A 3 9.94 1.57 -6.90
N ALA A 4 9.04 2.52 -7.19
CA ALA A 4 8.11 2.38 -8.31
C ALA A 4 8.81 2.28 -9.67
N ARG A 5 9.88 3.05 -9.90
CA ARG A 5 10.69 2.93 -11.13
C ARG A 5 11.38 1.56 -11.23
N GLY A 6 11.82 1.01 -10.10
CA GLY A 6 12.42 -0.32 -10.04
C GLY A 6 11.43 -1.43 -10.39
N LEU A 7 10.23 -1.39 -9.79
CA LEU A 7 9.14 -2.34 -10.06
C LEU A 7 8.61 -2.24 -11.49
N ALA A 8 8.55 -1.02 -12.04
CA ALA A 8 8.10 -0.77 -13.41
C ALA A 8 8.98 -1.46 -14.49
N ARG A 9 10.19 -1.91 -14.14
CA ARG A 9 11.04 -2.68 -15.06
C ARG A 9 10.59 -4.12 -15.24
N THR A 10 9.82 -4.66 -14.29
CA THR A 10 9.45 -6.09 -14.26
C THR A 10 7.94 -6.32 -14.26
N MET A 11 7.13 -5.28 -13.99
CA MET A 11 5.68 -5.35 -14.02
C MET A 11 5.05 -3.98 -14.25
N LEU A 12 3.78 -3.97 -14.66
CA LEU A 12 2.99 -2.74 -14.75
C LEU A 12 2.77 -2.14 -13.36
N VAL A 13 2.99 -0.84 -13.24
CA VAL A 13 2.78 -0.06 -12.02
C VAL A 13 1.73 1.00 -12.29
N TYR A 14 0.64 0.95 -11.54
CA TYR A 14 -0.42 1.96 -11.56
C TYR A 14 -0.41 2.72 -10.24
N TRP A 15 -0.56 4.04 -10.32
CA TRP A 15 -0.86 4.87 -9.16
C TRP A 15 -2.38 5.00 -9.07
N CYS A 16 -2.95 4.79 -7.90
CA CYS A 16 -4.38 5.02 -7.68
C CYS A 16 -4.56 6.33 -6.92
N ALA A 17 -5.57 7.11 -7.31
CA ALA A 17 -5.92 8.38 -6.69
C ALA A 17 -7.42 8.45 -6.45
N GLY A 18 -7.84 9.16 -5.42
CA GLY A 18 -9.24 9.48 -5.13
C GLY A 18 -9.68 10.76 -5.83
N ARG A 19 -10.98 11.04 -5.78
CA ARG A 19 -11.59 12.25 -6.35
C ARG A 19 -11.03 13.56 -5.80
N GLU A 20 -10.60 13.55 -4.55
CA GLU A 20 -10.09 14.74 -3.84
C GLU A 20 -8.59 14.97 -4.08
N ASP A 21 -7.89 14.00 -4.66
CA ASP A 21 -6.48 14.16 -5.01
C ASP A 21 -6.32 15.13 -6.19
N PRO A 22 -5.27 15.96 -6.20
CA PRO A 22 -4.97 16.81 -7.35
C PRO A 22 -4.69 15.95 -8.59
N PRO A 23 -4.82 16.52 -9.82
CA PRO A 23 -4.49 15.79 -11.03
C PRO A 23 -3.05 15.22 -11.05
N LEU A 24 -2.94 13.92 -10.83
CA LEU A 24 -1.73 13.13 -10.94
C LEU A 24 -1.61 12.50 -12.34
N PRO A 25 -0.48 12.70 -13.04
CA PRO A 25 -0.24 12.09 -14.34
C PRO A 25 -0.29 10.56 -14.29
N ASN A 26 -1.04 9.95 -15.21
CA ASN A 26 -1.17 8.49 -15.36
C ASN A 26 -1.73 7.76 -14.13
N ALA A 27 -2.41 8.48 -13.23
CA ALA A 27 -3.11 7.86 -12.12
C ALA A 27 -4.46 7.30 -12.57
N VAL A 28 -4.84 6.17 -11.99
CA VAL A 28 -6.18 5.60 -12.08
C VAL A 28 -7.01 6.24 -10.99
N TYR A 29 -8.04 6.99 -11.37
CA TYR A 29 -8.97 7.60 -10.43
C TYR A 29 -10.08 6.61 -10.10
N ILE A 30 -10.27 6.38 -8.81
CA ILE A 30 -11.25 5.42 -8.30
C ILE A 30 -12.16 6.18 -7.33
N GLU A 31 -13.47 6.18 -7.63
CA GLU A 31 -14.44 7.02 -6.93
C GLU A 31 -15.15 6.32 -5.77
N ASP A 32 -15.20 4.98 -5.80
CA ASP A 32 -15.88 4.19 -4.78
C ASP A 32 -15.03 3.00 -4.31
N LEU A 33 -15.30 2.56 -3.07
CA LEU A 33 -14.54 1.49 -2.43
C LEU A 33 -14.74 0.12 -3.08
N TYR A 34 -15.89 -0.13 -3.73
CA TYR A 34 -16.15 -1.39 -4.40
C TYR A 34 -15.31 -1.51 -5.68
N GLN A 35 -15.26 -0.44 -6.48
CA GLN A 35 -14.38 -0.35 -7.64
C GLN A 35 -12.92 -0.51 -7.22
N LEU A 36 -12.51 0.12 -6.12
CA LEU A 36 -11.16 -0.04 -5.56
C LEU A 36 -10.87 -1.48 -5.18
N ALA A 37 -11.79 -2.14 -4.48
CA ALA A 37 -11.68 -3.55 -4.11
C ALA A 37 -11.50 -4.46 -5.34
N CYS A 38 -12.29 -4.23 -6.40
CA CYS A 38 -12.18 -4.99 -7.64
C CYS A 38 -10.84 -4.77 -8.37
N TRP A 39 -10.28 -3.57 -8.31
CA TRP A 39 -8.95 -3.28 -8.85
C TRP A 39 -7.85 -3.98 -8.02
N LEU A 40 -7.92 -3.86 -6.70
CA LEU A 40 -6.96 -4.47 -5.77
C LEU A 40 -6.94 -5.99 -5.91
N ALA A 41 -8.11 -6.63 -6.01
CA ALA A 41 -8.23 -8.09 -6.17
C ALA A 41 -7.52 -8.64 -7.44
N LYS A 42 -7.27 -7.79 -8.43
CA LYS A 42 -6.54 -8.14 -9.67
C LYS A 42 -5.05 -7.79 -9.61
N ALA A 43 -4.62 -7.03 -8.60
CA ALA A 43 -3.23 -6.61 -8.47
C ALA A 43 -2.35 -7.80 -8.02
N ARG A 44 -1.12 -7.85 -8.54
CA ARG A 44 -0.12 -8.84 -8.11
C ARG A 44 0.53 -8.48 -6.78
N LEU A 45 0.52 -7.19 -6.44
CA LEU A 45 1.08 -6.62 -5.22
C LEU A 45 0.47 -5.24 -5.01
N TYR A 46 0.07 -4.97 -3.77
CA TYR A 46 -0.23 -3.62 -3.29
C TYR A 46 0.90 -3.13 -2.39
N VAL A 47 1.32 -1.88 -2.55
CA VAL A 47 2.30 -1.21 -1.71
C VAL A 47 1.71 0.12 -1.24
N GLY A 48 1.59 0.31 0.06
CA GLY A 48 0.97 1.51 0.64
C GLY A 48 1.31 1.67 2.12
N ASN A 49 1.00 2.84 2.67
CA ASN A 49 1.14 3.12 4.10
C ASN A 49 0.07 2.38 4.92
N ASP A 50 0.24 2.36 6.24
CA ASP A 50 -0.83 1.96 7.16
C ASP A 50 -2.09 2.84 6.97
N SER A 51 -3.10 2.31 6.26
CA SER A 51 -4.32 3.03 5.86
C SER A 51 -5.47 2.07 5.54
N GLY A 52 -6.71 2.59 5.49
CA GLY A 52 -7.89 1.79 5.16
C GLY A 52 -7.79 1.05 3.82
N VAL A 53 -7.12 1.62 2.81
CA VAL A 53 -6.91 0.96 1.51
C VAL A 53 -6.00 -0.26 1.64
N THR A 54 -5.00 -0.20 2.51
CA THR A 54 -4.11 -1.32 2.81
C THR A 54 -4.84 -2.47 3.48
N HIS A 55 -5.79 -2.17 4.39
CA HIS A 55 -6.68 -3.17 4.95
C HIS A 55 -7.62 -3.77 3.90
N LEU A 56 -8.17 -2.93 3.02
CA LEU A 56 -9.04 -3.41 1.93
C LEU A 56 -8.28 -4.35 0.98
N ALA A 57 -7.05 -4.00 0.60
CA ALA A 57 -6.20 -4.85 -0.23
C ALA A 57 -5.94 -6.22 0.43
N ALA A 58 -5.64 -6.24 1.72
CA ALA A 58 -5.47 -7.49 2.46
C ALA A 58 -6.77 -8.31 2.54
N ALA A 59 -7.91 -7.65 2.73
CA ALA A 59 -9.22 -8.29 2.83
C ALA A 59 -9.67 -8.97 1.53
N VAL A 60 -9.34 -8.38 0.38
CA VAL A 60 -9.63 -9.00 -0.94
C VAL A 60 -8.58 -10.03 -1.38
N GLY A 61 -7.61 -10.34 -0.52
CA GLY A 61 -6.60 -11.39 -0.76
C GLY A 61 -5.39 -10.95 -1.57
N THR A 62 -5.26 -9.66 -1.90
CA THR A 62 -4.09 -9.13 -2.61
C THR A 62 -2.84 -9.27 -1.74
N PRO A 63 -1.68 -9.69 -2.29
CA PRO A 63 -0.42 -9.57 -1.59
C PRO A 63 -0.13 -8.11 -1.22
N VAL A 64 0.18 -7.84 0.05
CA VAL A 64 0.37 -6.48 0.59
C VAL A 64 1.77 -6.32 1.18
N LEU A 65 2.45 -5.25 0.75
CA LEU A 65 3.58 -4.67 1.47
C LEU A 65 3.13 -3.38 2.14
N ALA A 66 2.84 -3.46 3.45
CA ALA A 66 2.41 -2.31 4.25
C ALA A 66 3.61 -1.59 4.83
N LEU A 67 3.68 -0.27 4.60
CA LEU A 67 4.73 0.61 5.08
C LEU A 67 4.31 1.26 6.40
N PHE A 68 5.00 0.92 7.47
CA PHE A 68 4.74 1.44 8.81
C PHE A 68 5.84 2.42 9.24
N GLY A 69 5.41 3.55 9.82
CA GLY A 69 6.28 4.55 10.45
C GLY A 69 6.23 4.44 11.97
N ALA A 70 5.64 5.45 12.61
CA ALA A 70 5.51 5.52 14.07
C ALA A 70 4.37 4.65 14.64
N THR A 71 3.41 4.22 13.83
CA THR A 71 2.28 3.41 14.29
C THR A 71 2.70 1.98 14.59
N ASP A 72 2.11 1.37 15.62
CA ASP A 72 2.41 -0.01 15.98
C ASP A 72 1.61 -1.00 15.11
N PRO A 73 2.26 -1.77 14.22
CA PRO A 73 1.59 -2.84 13.48
C PRO A 73 1.09 -3.98 14.37
N GLY A 74 1.55 -4.13 15.61
CA GLY A 74 0.95 -5.09 16.55
C GLY A 74 -0.54 -4.82 16.77
N ILE A 75 -0.96 -3.57 16.61
CA ILE A 75 -2.35 -3.11 16.76
C ILE A 75 -3.02 -2.97 15.39
N TRP A 76 -2.33 -2.34 14.44
CA TRP A 76 -2.93 -1.85 13.19
C TRP A 76 -2.59 -2.66 11.94
N ALA A 77 -1.82 -3.75 12.03
CA ALA A 77 -1.47 -4.52 10.84
C ALA A 77 -2.70 -5.01 10.07
N PRO A 78 -2.70 -4.89 8.72
CA PRO A 78 -3.71 -5.51 7.88
C PRO A 78 -3.78 -7.01 8.14
N ARG A 79 -5.00 -7.52 8.26
CA ARG A 79 -5.25 -8.96 8.43
C ARG A 79 -5.40 -9.60 7.05
N GLY A 80 -4.52 -10.52 6.72
CA GLY A 80 -4.57 -11.27 5.47
C GLY A 80 -3.43 -12.29 5.38
N ALA A 81 -3.63 -13.35 4.59
CA ALA A 81 -2.65 -14.44 4.46
C ALA A 81 -1.32 -13.99 3.83
N HIS A 82 -1.34 -12.90 3.06
CA HIS A 82 -0.22 -12.43 2.25
C HIS A 82 0.21 -11.01 2.59
N VAL A 83 0.27 -10.69 3.89
CA VAL A 83 0.71 -9.39 4.39
C VAL A 83 2.18 -9.45 4.82
N ARG A 84 2.96 -8.45 4.39
CA ARG A 84 4.32 -8.17 4.84
C ARG A 84 4.41 -6.71 5.29
N ILE A 85 5.14 -6.49 6.37
CA ILE A 85 5.28 -5.16 6.96
C ILE A 85 6.73 -4.72 6.79
N ALA A 86 6.93 -3.56 6.16
CA ALA A 86 8.21 -2.88 6.14
C ALA A 86 8.11 -1.65 7.04
N ARG A 87 9.05 -1.52 7.99
CA ARG A 87 9.17 -0.35 8.86
C ARG A 87 10.30 0.55 8.36
N TRP A 88 10.13 1.86 8.50
CA TRP A 88 11.20 2.83 8.23
C TRP A 88 11.32 3.80 9.41
N GLY A 89 12.49 3.79 10.08
CA GLY A 89 12.70 4.34 11.44
C GLY A 89 12.05 3.44 12.51
N ALA A 90 12.68 3.02 13.61
CA ALA A 90 13.84 3.52 14.34
C ALA A 90 15.07 2.58 14.26
N ALA A 91 16.15 3.07 13.66
CA ALA A 91 17.50 2.78 14.13
C ALA A 91 17.90 3.97 15.01
N GLY A 92 17.56 3.88 16.30
CA GLY A 92 17.74 4.96 17.27
C GLY A 92 17.78 4.40 18.68
N GLY A 93 18.57 3.35 18.89
CA GLY A 93 18.95 2.86 20.21
C GLY A 93 20.45 3.03 20.42
N MET A 94 20.83 4.06 21.18
CA MET A 94 21.84 4.09 22.27
C MET A 94 21.98 5.57 22.67
N MET A 95 21.85 5.98 23.93
CA MET A 95 22.47 5.41 25.13
C MET A 95 21.60 5.58 26.39
N SER A 96 21.39 4.48 27.12
CA SER A 96 21.87 4.29 28.51
C SER A 96 21.91 2.80 28.81
#